data_AF-A0A662LFG4-F1
#
_entry.id   AF-A0A662LFG4-F1
#
_cell.length_a   1.000
_cell.length_b   1.000
_cell.length_c   1.000
_cell.angle_alpha   90.00
_cell.angle_beta   90.00
_cell.angle_gamma   90.00
#
_symmetry.space_group_name_H-M   'P 1'
#
loop_
_entity.id
_entity.type
_entity.pdbx_description
1 polymer ?
#
loop_
_entity_poly.entity_id
_entity_poly.type
_entity_poly.pdbx_seq_one_letter_code
_entity_poly.pdbx_strand_id
1 'polypeptide(L)'
;MRSLPREFFLLFLIFLTSFIGMKTIFIIFFSTPFDPAFILHLSPLILFPSASDIQLLFTSLTLVVLNLYFHLRSGRLDTIASIIITSIMAGGLSISILSSESYLNIAIEYPILVLMLVMLATDIRFLLRGEIKTFPSIFPRREAYAYAPSS
;
A
#
# COMPACT_ATOMS: atom_id res chain seq x y z
N MET A 1 -18.64 15.29 -5.27
CA MET A 1 -17.17 15.09 -5.20
C MET A 1 -16.72 14.16 -6.31
N ARG A 2 -15.86 14.62 -7.23
CA ARG A 2 -15.15 13.75 -8.16
C ARG A 2 -14.13 12.95 -7.32
N SER A 3 -14.16 11.62 -7.39
CA SER A 3 -13.13 10.78 -6.76
C SER A 3 -11.79 11.03 -7.44
N LEU A 4 -10.70 10.94 -6.68
CA LEU A 4 -9.36 10.97 -7.27
C LEU A 4 -9.22 9.82 -8.28
N PRO A 5 -8.53 10.06 -9.41
CA PRO A 5 -8.30 9.03 -10.42
C PRO A 5 -7.51 7.87 -9.80
N ARG A 6 -7.82 6.63 -10.20
CA ARG A 6 -7.13 5.42 -9.70
C ARG A 6 -5.63 5.48 -9.99
N GLU A 7 -5.27 6.12 -11.09
CA GLU A 7 -3.92 6.40 -11.54
C GLU A 7 -3.13 7.22 -10.50
N PHE A 8 -3.79 8.14 -9.79
CA PHE A 8 -3.15 8.91 -8.72
C PHE A 8 -2.72 8.02 -7.55
N PHE A 9 -3.58 7.09 -7.12
CA PHE A 9 -3.23 6.15 -6.04
C PHE A 9 -2.14 5.16 -6.46
N LEU A 10 -2.16 4.71 -7.71
CA LEU A 10 -1.08 3.90 -8.26
C LEU A 10 0.26 4.65 -8.23
N LEU A 11 0.29 5.92 -8.66
CA LEU A 11 1.49 6.75 -8.60
C LEU A 11 1.95 6.99 -7.17
N PHE A 12 1.01 7.23 -6.24
CA PHE A 12 1.31 7.35 -4.82
C PHE A 12 1.95 6.08 -4.25
N LEU A 13 1.40 4.90 -4.58
CA LEU A 13 1.95 3.62 -4.13
C LEU A 13 3.32 3.35 -4.75
N ILE A 14 3.52 3.63 -6.04
CA ILE A 14 4.84 3.54 -6.68
C ILE A 14 5.84 4.44 -5.96
N PHE A 15 5.47 5.70 -5.71
CA PHE A 15 6.30 6.64 -4.95
C PHE A 15 6.64 6.08 -3.56
N LEU A 16 5.65 5.59 -2.81
CA LEU A 16 5.83 5.07 -1.47
C LEU A 16 6.72 3.82 -1.46
N THR A 17 6.50 2.89 -2.38
CA THR A 17 7.35 1.69 -2.55
C THR A 17 8.78 2.07 -2.89
N SER A 18 8.99 2.97 -3.85
CA SER A 18 10.33 3.42 -4.25
C SER A 18 11.03 4.19 -3.13
N PHE A 19 10.30 5.04 -2.41
CA PHE A 19 10.83 5.81 -1.28
C PHE A 19 11.32 4.88 -0.17
N ILE A 20 10.47 3.95 0.30
CA ILE A 20 10.83 3.01 1.36
C ILE A 20 11.92 2.07 0.87
N GLY A 21 11.82 1.56 -0.36
CA GLY A 21 12.83 0.66 -0.95
C GLY A 21 14.22 1.30 -1.00
N MET A 22 14.31 2.54 -1.48
CA MET A 22 15.56 3.30 -1.47
C MET A 22 16.06 3.53 -0.05
N LYS A 23 15.19 3.95 0.88
CA LYS A 23 15.54 4.13 2.29
C LYS A 23 16.11 2.86 2.91
N THR A 24 15.52 1.70 2.62
CA THR A 24 15.99 0.40 3.11
C THR A 24 17.40 0.10 2.64
N ILE A 25 17.73 0.37 1.37
CA ILE A 25 19.09 0.23 0.85
C ILE A 25 20.06 1.15 1.64
N PHE A 26 19.69 2.41 1.82
CA PHE A 26 20.53 3.36 2.56
C PHE A 26 20.73 2.98 4.04
N ILE A 27 19.71 2.45 4.70
CA ILE A 27 19.79 2.02 6.10
C ILE A 27 20.70 0.79 6.23
N ILE A 28 20.49 -0.23 5.40
CA ILE A 28 21.23 -1.50 5.48
C ILE A 28 22.70 -1.32 5.10
N PHE A 29 22.99 -0.59 4.02
CA PHE A 29 24.36 -0.52 3.47
C PHE A 29 25.15 0.68 4.01
N PHE A 30 24.49 1.76 4.41
CA PHE A 30 25.16 3.00 4.80
C PHE A 30 24.87 3.43 6.25
N SER A 31 24.14 2.62 7.02
CA SER A 31 23.78 2.92 8.43
C SER A 31 23.16 4.30 8.61
N THR A 32 22.40 4.76 7.61
CA THR A 32 21.70 6.05 7.69
C THR A 32 20.57 6.02 8.73
N PRO A 33 20.23 7.17 9.34
CA PRO A 33 19.16 7.22 10.32
C PRO A 33 17.78 6.93 9.70
N PHE A 34 16.87 6.44 10.53
CA PHE A 34 15.45 6.20 10.20
C PHE A 34 14.62 7.49 10.12
N ASP A 35 15.17 8.56 9.53
CA ASP A 35 14.50 9.86 9.37
C ASP A 35 14.05 10.06 7.91
N PRO A 36 12.75 10.25 7.60
CA PRO A 36 11.63 10.36 8.54
C PRO A 36 11.11 9.00 9.04
N ALA A 37 10.73 8.95 10.32
CA ALA A 37 10.38 7.72 11.03
C ALA A 37 9.05 7.08 10.58
N PHE A 38 8.21 7.82 9.85
CA PHE A 38 6.89 7.35 9.41
C PHE A 38 6.94 6.02 8.64
N ILE A 39 8.07 5.73 7.97
CA ILE A 39 8.27 4.47 7.23
C ILE A 39 8.19 3.24 8.14
N LEU A 40 8.51 3.39 9.43
CA LEU A 40 8.42 2.31 10.41
C LEU A 40 6.98 2.11 10.90
N HIS A 41 6.18 3.17 10.86
CA HIS A 41 4.84 3.24 11.44
C HIS A 41 3.75 2.75 10.49
N LEU A 42 4.09 2.44 9.24
CA LEU A 42 3.20 1.75 8.29
C LEU A 42 2.93 0.29 8.68
N SER A 43 3.68 -0.26 9.63
CA SER A 43 3.53 -1.62 10.10
C SER A 43 2.71 -1.66 11.40
N PRO A 44 1.76 -2.60 11.55
CA PRO A 44 1.07 -2.82 12.83
C PRO A 44 2.02 -3.38 13.90
N LEU A 45 3.23 -3.81 13.51
CA LEU A 45 4.23 -4.30 14.46
C LEU A 45 4.70 -3.24 15.46
N ILE A 46 4.41 -1.96 15.20
CA ILE A 46 4.67 -0.87 16.16
C ILE A 46 3.98 -1.10 17.51
N LEU A 47 2.92 -1.92 17.55
CA LEU A 47 2.23 -2.32 18.78
C LEU A 47 3.05 -3.28 19.65
N PHE A 48 4.09 -3.92 19.12
CA PHE A 48 4.94 -4.86 19.86
C PHE A 48 6.24 -4.16 20.27
N PRO A 49 6.46 -3.88 21.56
CA PRO A 49 7.66 -3.19 22.03
C PRO A 49 8.97 -3.94 21.75
N SER A 50 8.88 -5.24 21.46
CA SER A 50 10.03 -6.09 21.11
C SER A 50 10.38 -6.07 19.62
N ALA A 51 9.56 -5.44 18.77
CA ALA A 51 9.85 -5.33 17.34
C ALA A 51 11.02 -4.38 17.11
N SER A 52 12.04 -4.84 16.39
CA SER A 52 13.17 -3.98 16.02
C SER A 52 12.82 -3.05 14.85
N ASP A 53 13.49 -1.91 14.74
CA ASP A 53 13.32 -0.95 13.63
C ASP A 53 13.50 -1.61 12.25
N ILE A 54 14.41 -2.59 12.17
CA ILE A 54 14.62 -3.37 10.95
C ILE A 54 13.39 -4.23 10.63
N GLN A 55 12.80 -4.90 11.62
CA GLN A 55 11.56 -5.67 11.42
C GLN A 55 10.38 -4.77 11.02
N LEU A 56 10.27 -3.59 11.63
CA LEU A 56 9.28 -2.57 11.27
C LEU A 56 9.46 -2.14 9.81
N LEU A 57 10.68 -1.80 9.41
CA LEU A 57 11.02 -1.39 8.05
C LEU A 57 10.69 -2.47 7.02
N PHE A 58 11.12 -3.72 7.25
CA PHE A 58 10.84 -4.83 6.34
C PHE A 58 9.35 -5.12 6.21
N THR A 59 8.61 -5.05 7.31
CA THR A 59 7.17 -5.28 7.31
C THR A 59 6.43 -4.16 6.58
N SER A 60 6.80 -2.90 6.84
CA SER A 60 6.27 -1.74 6.11
C SER A 60 6.54 -1.85 4.61
N LEU A 61 7.76 -2.18 4.22
CA LEU A 61 8.11 -2.39 2.81
C LEU A 61 7.27 -3.51 2.19
N THR A 62 7.13 -4.63 2.89
CA THR A 62 6.33 -5.79 2.43
C THR A 62 4.87 -5.40 2.24
N LEU A 63 4.25 -4.70 3.20
CA LEU A 63 2.87 -4.24 3.11
C LEU A 63 2.67 -3.30 1.92
N VAL A 64 3.57 -2.33 1.73
CA VAL A 64 3.47 -1.36 0.63
C VAL A 64 3.66 -2.05 -0.73
N VAL A 65 4.60 -2.99 -0.86
CA VAL A 65 4.81 -3.77 -2.10
C VAL A 65 3.58 -4.64 -2.42
N LEU A 66 3.04 -5.35 -1.42
CA LEU A 66 1.83 -6.15 -1.61
C LEU A 66 0.64 -5.26 -2.00
N ASN A 67 0.49 -4.08 -1.38
CA ASN A 67 -0.59 -3.18 -1.72
C ASN A 67 -0.48 -2.68 -3.16
N LEU A 68 0.72 -2.31 -3.61
CA LEU A 68 0.99 -1.93 -5.00
C LEU A 68 0.67 -3.09 -5.96
N TYR A 69 1.10 -4.30 -5.64
CA TYR A 69 0.83 -5.49 -6.45
C TYR A 69 -0.67 -5.72 -6.66
N PHE A 70 -1.48 -5.65 -5.61
CA PHE A 70 -2.93 -5.82 -5.73
C PHE A 70 -3.61 -4.68 -6.50
N HIS A 71 -3.14 -3.45 -6.34
CA HIS A 71 -3.64 -2.31 -7.11
C HIS A 71 -3.38 -2.45 -8.62
N LEU A 72 -2.26 -3.06 -9.02
CA LEU A 72 -1.92 -3.34 -10.42
C LEU A 72 -2.77 -4.45 -11.05
N ARG A 73 -3.04 -5.53 -10.32
CA ARG A 73 -3.75 -6.71 -10.87
C ARG A 73 -5.24 -6.47 -11.11
N SER A 74 -5.85 -5.54 -10.39
CA SER A 74 -7.16 -4.96 -10.69
C SER A 74 -8.40 -5.88 -10.64
N GLY A 75 -8.32 -7.06 -10.02
CA GLY A 75 -9.48 -7.93 -9.80
C GLY A 75 -10.30 -7.60 -8.55
N ARG A 76 -11.46 -8.26 -8.40
CA ARG A 76 -12.34 -8.12 -7.21
C ARG A 76 -11.61 -8.52 -5.93
N LEU A 77 -11.01 -9.71 -5.94
CA LEU A 77 -10.26 -10.23 -4.80
C LEU A 77 -9.03 -9.40 -4.51
N ASP A 78 -8.38 -8.87 -5.56
CA ASP A 78 -7.23 -7.98 -5.40
C ASP A 78 -7.65 -6.65 -4.74
N THR A 79 -8.82 -6.10 -5.11
CA THR A 79 -9.39 -4.90 -4.46
C THR A 79 -9.72 -5.16 -2.99
N ILE A 80 -10.25 -6.34 -2.66
CA ILE A 80 -10.51 -6.72 -1.26
C ILE A 80 -9.18 -6.83 -0.49
N ALA A 81 -8.16 -7.44 -1.10
CA ALA A 81 -6.84 -7.54 -0.50
C ALA A 81 -6.19 -6.14 -0.31
N SER A 82 -6.32 -5.23 -1.28
CA SER A 82 -5.79 -3.87 -1.16
C SER A 82 -6.48 -3.08 -0.04
N ILE A 83 -7.80 -3.22 0.11
CA ILE A 83 -8.57 -2.63 1.21
C ILE A 83 -8.03 -3.10 2.56
N ILE A 84 -7.82 -4.42 2.72
CA ILE A 84 -7.31 -4.99 3.98
C ILE A 84 -5.92 -4.44 4.29
N ILE A 85 -5.00 -4.47 3.31
CA ILE A 85 -3.62 -4.03 3.52
C ILE A 85 -3.55 -2.52 3.78
N THR A 86 -4.32 -1.72 3.05
CA THR A 86 -4.41 -0.28 3.27
C THR A 86 -4.95 0.04 4.66
N SER A 87 -5.95 -0.72 5.13
CA SER A 87 -6.50 -0.56 6.48
C SER A 87 -5.47 -0.89 7.56
N ILE A 88 -4.66 -1.94 7.37
CA ILE A 88 -3.58 -2.31 8.28
C ILE A 88 -2.53 -1.18 8.37
N MET A 89 -2.08 -0.64 7.23
CA MET A 89 -1.08 0.43 7.22
C MET A 89 -1.62 1.74 7.82
N ALA A 90 -2.86 2.11 7.48
CA ALA A 90 -3.53 3.27 8.06
C ALA A 90 -3.73 3.12 9.57
N GLY A 91 -3.99 1.90 10.04
CA GLY A 91 -4.06 1.57 11.46
C GLY A 91 -2.73 1.81 12.18
N GLY A 92 -1.62 1.32 11.61
CA GLY A 92 -0.26 1.56 12.14
C GLY A 92 0.05 3.05 12.28
N LEU A 93 -0.21 3.84 11.23
CA LEU A 93 -0.02 5.29 11.26
C LEU A 93 -0.92 5.97 12.30
N SER A 94 -2.18 5.53 12.39
CA SER A 94 -3.11 6.09 13.37
C SER A 94 -2.64 5.87 14.81
N ILE A 95 -2.10 4.68 15.10
CA ILE A 95 -1.53 4.35 16.41
C ILE A 95 -0.33 5.26 16.72
N SER A 96 0.59 5.41 15.76
CA SER A 96 1.76 6.29 15.90
C SER A 96 1.37 7.75 16.17
N ILE A 97 0.40 8.26 15.42
CA ILE A 97 -0.12 9.63 15.61
C ILE A 97 -0.72 9.79 17.00
N LEU A 98 -1.49 8.80 17.47
CA LEU A 98 -2.14 8.84 18.78
C LEU A 98 -1.15 8.71 19.94
N SER A 99 -0.04 8.01 19.76
CA SER A 99 0.98 7.79 20.80
C SER A 99 2.07 8.85 20.83
N SER A 100 2.11 9.76 19.85
CA SER A 100 3.18 10.76 19.77
C SER A 100 2.99 11.92 20.74
N GLU A 101 4.07 12.27 21.45
CA GLU A 101 4.15 13.43 22.33
C GLU A 101 4.51 14.73 21.59
N SER A 102 5.00 14.65 20.34
CA SER A 102 5.50 15.80 19.57
C SER A 102 4.88 15.89 18.19
N TYR A 103 4.22 17.01 17.91
CA TYR A 103 3.56 17.28 16.63
C TYR A 103 4.53 17.37 15.45
N LEU A 104 5.77 17.83 15.69
CA LEU A 104 6.77 17.97 14.63
C LEU A 104 7.24 16.62 14.07
N ASN A 105 7.29 15.59 14.92
CA ASN A 105 7.77 14.26 14.53
C ASN A 105 6.74 13.51 13.67
N ILE A 106 5.44 13.82 13.84
CA ILE A 106 4.33 13.16 13.13
C ILE A 106 3.72 14.03 12.03
N ALA A 107 4.26 15.21 11.75
CA ALA A 107 3.71 16.14 10.76
C ALA A 107 3.56 15.49 9.36
N ILE A 108 4.48 14.60 9.00
CA ILE A 108 4.45 13.86 7.74
C ILE A 108 3.50 12.66 7.76
N GLU A 109 3.11 12.14 8.93
CA GLU A 109 2.21 11.00 9.06
C GLU A 109 0.77 11.38 8.71
N TYR A 110 0.33 12.59 9.07
CA TYR A 110 -1.00 13.09 8.74
C TYR A 110 -1.32 13.08 7.24
N PRO A 111 -0.52 13.69 6.34
CA PRO A 111 -0.83 13.67 4.91
C PRO A 111 -0.78 12.25 4.33
N ILE A 112 0.13 11.40 4.80
CA ILE A 112 0.19 9.99 4.37
C ILE A 112 -1.08 9.25 4.81
N LEU A 113 -1.52 9.42 6.07
CA LEU A 113 -2.76 8.83 6.58
C LEU A 113 -3.97 9.32 5.78
N VAL A 114 -4.09 10.62 5.51
CA VAL A 114 -5.19 11.18 4.70
C VAL A 114 -5.21 10.55 3.31
N LEU A 115 -4.05 10.43 2.65
CA LEU A 115 -3.97 9.77 1.33
C LEU A 115 -4.41 8.30 1.40
N MET A 116 -4.03 7.57 2.46
CA MET A 116 -4.47 6.19 2.66
C MET A 116 -5.98 6.08 2.91
N LEU A 117 -6.57 6.96 3.71
CA LEU A 117 -8.01 6.98 3.97
C LEU A 117 -8.82 7.31 2.72
N VAL A 118 -8.33 8.25 1.90
CA VAL A 118 -8.96 8.63 0.64
C VAL A 118 -8.84 7.50 -0.40
N MET A 119 -7.71 6.79 -0.42
CA MET A 119 -7.53 5.57 -1.22
C MET A 119 -8.49 4.47 -0.78
N LEU A 120 -8.58 4.20 0.53
CA LEU A 120 -9.48 3.21 1.13
C LEU A 120 -10.96 3.51 0.79
N ALA A 121 -11.39 4.75 0.95
CA ALA A 121 -12.74 5.18 0.59
C ALA A 121 -13.03 4.97 -0.91
N THR A 122 -12.03 5.19 -1.75
CA THR A 122 -12.14 4.99 -3.20
C THR A 122 -12.25 3.51 -3.56
N ASP A 123 -11.41 2.65 -2.99
CA ASP A 123 -11.44 1.22 -3.21
C ASP A 123 -12.76 0.58 -2.75
N ILE A 124 -13.25 0.96 -1.56
CA ILE A 124 -14.56 0.51 -1.05
C ILE A 124 -15.68 0.93 -2.01
N ARG A 125 -15.64 2.17 -2.49
CA ARG A 125 -16.62 2.67 -3.45
C ARG A 125 -16.58 1.89 -4.77
N PHE A 126 -15.41 1.57 -5.30
CA PHE A 126 -15.26 0.76 -6.51
C PHE A 126 -15.78 -0.66 -6.31
N LEU A 127 -15.46 -1.29 -5.17
CA LEU A 127 -15.94 -2.62 -4.81
C LEU A 127 -17.47 -2.68 -4.75
N LEU A 128 -18.10 -1.69 -4.10
CA LEU A 128 -19.56 -1.63 -3.95
C LEU A 128 -20.29 -1.38 -5.27
N ARG A 129 -19.67 -0.64 -6.19
CA ARG A 129 -20.27 -0.34 -7.51
C ARG A 129 -20.13 -1.48 -8.53
N GLY A 130 -19.32 -2.49 -8.24
CA GLY A 130 -18.99 -3.53 -9.21
C GLY A 130 -18.24 -2.99 -10.44
N GLU A 131 -17.70 -1.76 -10.38
CA GLU A 131 -16.92 -1.09 -11.43
C GLU A 131 -15.50 -1.67 -11.56
N ILE A 132 -15.36 -2.99 -11.34
CA ILE A 132 -14.10 -3.72 -11.48
C ILE A 132 -13.83 -3.86 -12.97
N LYS A 133 -13.24 -2.82 -13.55
CA LYS A 133 -12.64 -2.92 -14.88
C LYS A 133 -11.51 -3.92 -14.78
N THR A 134 -11.70 -5.11 -15.35
CA THR A 134 -10.57 -5.92 -15.78
C THR A 134 -9.71 -5.02 -16.66
N PHE A 135 -8.53 -4.62 -16.20
CA PHE A 135 -7.52 -4.15 -17.15
C PHE A 135 -7.42 -5.20 -18.25
N PRO A 136 -7.34 -4.81 -19.54
CA PRO A 136 -6.98 -5.76 -20.57
C PRO A 136 -5.67 -6.39 -20.13
N SER A 137 -5.72 -7.67 -19.81
CA SER A 137 -4.54 -8.38 -19.34
C SER A 137 -3.50 -8.26 -20.44
N ILE A 138 -2.34 -7.66 -20.12
CA ILE A 138 -1.20 -7.58 -21.05
C ILE A 138 -0.81 -9.00 -21.53
N PHE A 139 -1.15 -10.00 -20.71
CA PHE A 139 -1.12 -11.41 -21.08
C PHE A 139 -2.52 -11.86 -21.53
N PRO A 140 -2.74 -12.15 -22.83
CA PRO A 140 -3.99 -12.76 -23.25
C PRO A 140 -4.17 -14.10 -22.53
N ARG A 141 -5.32 -14.26 -21.87
CA ARG A 141 -5.73 -15.51 -21.24
C ARG A 141 -5.77 -16.58 -22.33
N ARG A 142 -4.94 -17.60 -22.19
CA ARG A 142 -4.70 -18.68 -23.17
C ARG A 142 -5.89 -19.67 -23.27
N GLU A 143 -7.13 -19.18 -23.26
CA GLU A 143 -8.35 -20.00 -23.26
C GLU A 143 -8.99 -20.15 -24.67
N ALA A 144 -8.32 -19.70 -25.74
CA ALA A 144 -8.87 -19.71 -27.09
C ALA A 144 -8.54 -20.95 -27.96
N TYR A 145 -7.96 -22.02 -27.41
CA TYR A 145 -7.54 -23.21 -28.20
C TYR A 145 -8.17 -24.54 -27.73
N ALA A 146 -9.40 -24.55 -27.24
CA ALA A 146 -10.08 -25.79 -26.85
C ALA A 146 -11.30 -26.17 -27.70
N TYR A 147 -11.61 -25.45 -28.78
CA TYR A 147 -12.70 -25.80 -29.69
C TYR A 147 -12.25 -25.66 -31.15
N ALA A 148 -11.41 -26.60 -31.59
CA ALA A 148 -11.41 -26.99 -33.00
C ALA A 148 -12.30 -28.24 -33.10
N PRO A 149 -13.46 -28.20 -33.76
CA PRO A 149 -14.21 -29.41 -34.04
C PRO A 149 -13.38 -30.27 -35.00
N SER A 150 -13.08 -31.50 -34.59
CA SER A 150 -12.52 -32.52 -35.48
C SER A 150 -13.56 -32.84 -36.56
N SER A 151 -13.29 -32.41 -37.79
CA SER A 151 -13.93 -32.92 -39.01
C SER A 151 -13.37 -34.27 -39.40
#